data_AF-A0A7V8G8I0-F1
#
_entry.id   AF-A0A7V8G8I0-F1
#
_cell.length_a   1.000
_cell.length_b   1.000
_cell.length_c   1.000
_cell.angle_alpha   90.00
_cell.angle_beta   90.00
_cell.angle_gamma   90.00
#
_symmetry.space_group_name_H-M   'P 1'
#
loop_
_entity.id
_entity.type
_entity.pdbx_description
1 polymer ?
#
loop_
_entity_poly.entity_id
_entity_poly.type
_entity_poly.pdbx_seq_one_letter_code
_entity_poly.pdbx_strand_id
1 'polypeptide(L)'
;MLSTLALQTCDDADHLNEVLRAYTALEKLVEPASLQDCETLAPTRTELSALLRILNQSLMSRIDTIHAAALTLREAIEDASQPPTPAIVAP
;
A
#
# COMPACT_ATOMS: atom_id res chain seq x y z
N MET A 1 -17.79 2.93 11.01
CA MET A 1 -16.92 1.75 10.89
C MET A 1 -16.66 1.42 9.42
N LEU A 2 -17.66 0.94 8.66
CA LEU A 2 -17.46 0.59 7.24
C LEU A 2 -17.07 1.79 6.35
N SER A 3 -17.64 2.97 6.58
CA SER A 3 -17.33 4.19 5.86
C SER A 3 -15.89 4.66 6.07
N THR A 4 -15.39 4.59 7.31
CA THR A 4 -14.00 4.92 7.66
C THR A 4 -13.02 3.98 6.98
N LEU A 5 -13.32 2.69 6.97
CA LEU A 5 -12.48 1.68 6.34
C LEU A 5 -12.44 1.84 4.81
N ALA A 6 -13.58 2.14 4.18
CA ALA A 6 -13.63 2.41 2.74
C ALA A 6 -12.76 3.62 2.38
N LEU A 7 -12.79 4.67 3.21
CA LEU A 7 -11.99 5.87 3.02
C LEU A 7 -10.49 5.57 3.14
N GLN A 8 -10.11 4.81 4.17
CA GLN A 8 -8.73 4.38 4.38
C GLN A 8 -8.22 3.48 3.23
N THR A 9 -9.08 2.63 2.68
CA THR A 9 -8.73 1.80 1.50
C THR A 9 -8.52 2.65 0.25
N CYS A 10 -9.28 3.73 0.07
CA CYS A 10 -9.06 4.69 -1.02
C CYS A 10 -7.73 5.42 -0.85
N ASP A 11 -7.44 5.92 0.35
CA ASP A 11 -6.16 6.58 0.65
C ASP A 11 -4.96 5.64 0.41
N ASP A 12 -5.08 4.37 0.82
CA ASP A 12 -4.07 3.35 0.59
C ASP A 12 -3.86 3.08 -0.92
N ALA A 13 -4.93 3.10 -1.72
CA ALA A 13 -4.88 2.92 -3.17
C ALA A 13 -4.25 4.12 -3.91
N ASP A 14 -4.53 5.34 -3.47
CA ASP A 14 -3.89 6.55 -3.99
C ASP A 14 -2.39 6.55 -3.67
N HIS A 15 -2.01 6.15 -2.46
CA HIS A 15 -0.61 6.03 -2.06
C HIS A 15 0.12 4.87 -2.78
N LEU A 16 -0.61 3.81 -3.18
CA LEU A 16 -0.08 2.76 -4.05
C LEU A 16 0.27 3.30 -5.44
N ASN A 17 -0.59 4.15 -6.02
CA ASN A 17 -0.32 4.81 -7.30
C ASN A 17 0.93 5.69 -7.25
N GLU A 18 1.20 6.38 -6.15
CA GLU A 18 2.42 7.18 -5.98
C GLU A 18 3.70 6.33 -6.02
N VAL A 19 3.67 5.16 -5.39
CA VAL A 19 4.81 4.23 -5.44
C VAL A 19 4.98 3.59 -6.81
N LEU A 20 3.88 3.26 -7.49
CA LEU A 20 3.97 2.78 -8.86
C LEU A 20 4.62 3.84 -9.76
N ARG A 21 4.26 5.12 -9.60
CA ARG A 21 4.90 6.23 -10.30
C ARG A 21 6.39 6.36 -9.97
N ALA A 22 6.77 6.19 -8.70
CA ALA A 22 8.17 6.18 -8.30
C ALA A 22 8.94 5.02 -8.93
N TYR A 23 8.36 3.82 -8.98
CA TYR A 23 8.94 2.66 -9.66
C TYR A 23 9.14 2.91 -11.16
N THR A 24 8.14 3.44 -11.85
CA THR A 24 8.25 3.83 -13.27
C THR A 24 9.33 4.90 -13.50
N ALA A 25 9.52 5.83 -12.56
CA ALA A 25 10.59 6.82 -12.66
C ALA A 25 11.98 6.18 -12.49
N LEU A 26 12.13 5.22 -11.58
CA LEU A 26 13.36 4.45 -11.40
C LEU A 26 13.66 3.60 -12.64
N GLU A 27 12.65 2.96 -13.22
CA GLU A 27 12.78 2.19 -14.46
C GLU A 27 13.33 3.06 -15.59
N LYS A 28 12.79 4.28 -15.78
CA LYS A 28 13.28 5.25 -16.77
C LYS A 28 14.70 5.79 -16.50
N LEU A 29 15.13 5.83 -15.24
CA LEU A 29 16.49 6.22 -14.85
C LEU A 29 17.51 5.09 -15.09
N VAL A 30 17.07 3.83 -15.01
CA VAL A 30 17.89 2.64 -15.25
C VAL A 30 17.92 2.28 -16.73
N GLU A 31 16.84 2.54 -17.47
CA GLU A 31 16.76 2.32 -18.90
C GLU A 31 17.84 3.17 -19.60
N PRO A 32 18.76 2.55 -20.35
CA PRO A 32 19.79 3.31 -21.05
C PRO A 32 19.10 4.24 -22.04
N ALA A 33 19.15 5.55 -21.76
CA ALA A 33 18.56 6.56 -22.63
C ALA A 33 19.06 6.37 -24.06
N SER A 34 18.15 6.10 -24.99
CA SER A 34 18.45 6.15 -26.41
C SER A 34 18.73 7.61 -26.79
N LEU A 35 20.02 7.94 -26.81
CA LEU A 35 20.68 8.92 -27.67
C LEU A 35 20.17 10.38 -27.65
N GLN A 36 21.07 11.24 -27.16
CA GLN A 36 21.67 12.41 -27.84
C GLN A 36 21.61 13.77 -27.13
N ASP A 37 20.67 14.03 -26.20
CA ASP A 37 20.58 15.35 -25.56
C ASP A 37 20.47 15.34 -24.01
N CYS A 38 20.65 14.20 -23.37
CA CYS A 38 20.65 14.12 -21.90
C CYS A 38 22.08 13.86 -21.42
N GLU A 39 22.62 14.76 -20.57
CA GLU A 39 23.81 14.44 -19.77
C GLU A 39 23.53 13.11 -19.09
N THR A 40 24.35 12.09 -19.37
CA THR A 40 24.12 10.70 -18.98
C THR A 40 24.09 10.58 -17.45
N LEU A 41 22.93 10.82 -16.86
CA LEU A 41 22.62 10.56 -15.46
C LEU A 41 22.40 9.05 -15.32
N ALA A 42 23.49 8.29 -15.35
CA ALA A 42 23.48 6.88 -15.00
C ALA A 42 23.58 6.78 -13.47
N PRO A 43 22.50 6.40 -12.75
CA PRO A 43 22.57 6.23 -11.31
C PRO A 43 23.56 5.11 -10.96
N THR A 44 24.36 5.34 -9.92
CA THR A 44 25.27 4.32 -9.41
C THR A 44 24.48 3.15 -8.82
N ARG A 45 25.12 1.97 -8.77
CA ARG A 45 24.54 0.79 -8.10
C ARG A 45 24.17 1.07 -6.64
N THR A 46 24.92 1.94 -5.97
CA THR A 46 24.65 2.36 -4.59
C THR A 46 23.37 3.18 -4.49
N GLU A 47 23.17 4.15 -5.38
CA GLU A 47 21.94 4.97 -5.44
C GLU A 47 20.72 4.10 -5.76
N LEU A 48 20.83 3.21 -6.75
CA LEU A 48 19.77 2.25 -7.07
C LEU A 48 19.46 1.32 -5.89
N SER A 49 20.48 0.82 -5.19
CA SER A 49 20.29 -0.03 -4.01
C SER A 49 19.62 0.72 -2.86
N ALA A 50 19.91 2.00 -2.66
CA ALA A 50 19.27 2.83 -1.64
C ALA A 50 17.79 3.07 -1.98
N LEU A 51 17.50 3.40 -3.24
CA LEU A 51 16.13 3.62 -3.73
C LEU A 51 15.28 2.35 -3.63
N LEU A 52 15.82 1.20 -4.06
CA LEU A 52 15.15 -0.09 -3.92
C LEU A 52 14.90 -0.47 -2.46
N ARG A 53 15.82 -0.13 -1.54
CA ARG A 53 15.63 -0.40 -0.11
C ARG A 53 14.46 0.41 0.47
N ILE A 54 14.39 1.70 0.16
CA ILE A 54 13.29 2.58 0.60
C ILE A 54 11.96 2.08 0.02
N LEU A 55 11.95 1.74 -1.26
CA LEU A 55 10.78 1.19 -1.94
C LEU A 55 10.29 -0.09 -1.26
N ASN A 56 11.19 -1.05 -1.02
CA ASN A 56 10.85 -2.32 -0.38
C ASN A 56 10.30 -2.13 1.03
N GLN A 57 10.88 -1.21 1.82
CA GLN A 57 10.38 -0.89 3.15
C GLN A 57 8.97 -0.29 3.09
N SER A 58 8.71 0.63 2.16
CA SER A 58 7.38 1.22 1.97
C SER A 58 6.35 0.15 1.56
N LEU A 59 6.71 -0.75 0.63
CA LEU A 59 5.85 -1.84 0.20
C LEU A 59 5.52 -2.80 1.34
N MET A 60 6.51 -3.21 2.14
CA MET A 60 6.27 -4.08 3.31
C MET A 60 5.30 -3.43 4.29
N SER A 61 5.54 -2.17 4.66
CA SER A 61 4.65 -1.42 5.57
C SER A 61 3.21 -1.37 5.10
N ARG A 62 2.99 -1.33 3.78
CA ARG A 62 1.65 -1.28 3.18
C ARG A 62 0.97 -2.63 3.16
N ILE A 63 1.71 -3.69 2.85
CA ILE A 63 1.19 -5.07 2.95
C ILE A 63 0.69 -5.33 4.37
N ASP A 64 1.46 -4.91 5.38
CA ASP A 64 1.08 -5.05 6.79
C ASP A 64 -0.20 -4.24 7.11
N THR A 65 -0.29 -3.01 6.61
CA THR A 65 -1.47 -2.14 6.80
C THR A 65 -2.73 -2.71 6.16
N ILE A 66 -2.64 -3.17 4.91
CA ILE A 66 -3.74 -3.82 4.19
C ILE A 66 -4.16 -5.10 4.90
N HIS A 67 -3.20 -5.89 5.38
CA HIS A 67 -3.50 -7.10 6.14
C HIS A 67 -4.28 -6.78 7.43
N ALA A 68 -3.85 -5.76 8.17
CA ALA A 68 -4.55 -5.31 9.37
C ALA A 68 -5.98 -4.82 9.05
N ALA A 69 -6.14 -3.99 8.02
CA ALA A 69 -7.44 -3.50 7.57
C ALA A 69 -8.38 -4.65 7.16
N ALA A 70 -7.88 -5.65 6.44
CA ALA A 70 -8.65 -6.83 6.04
C ALA A 70 -9.08 -7.69 7.24
N LEU A 71 -8.22 -7.85 8.25
CA LEU A 71 -8.58 -8.52 9.50
C LEU A 71 -9.69 -7.78 10.23
N THR A 72 -9.55 -6.46 10.42
CA THR A 72 -10.58 -5.63 11.05
C THR A 72 -11.91 -5.67 10.29
N LEU A 73 -11.89 -5.68 8.96
CA LEU A 73 -13.09 -5.83 8.15
C LEU A 73 -13.78 -7.17 8.41
N ARG A 74 -13.00 -8.26 8.42
CA ARG A 74 -13.53 -9.60 8.66
C ARG A 74 -14.19 -9.67 10.04
N GLU A 75 -13.52 -9.18 11.08
CA GLU A 75 -14.06 -9.14 12.45
C GLU A 75 -15.36 -8.33 12.53
N ALA A 76 -15.43 -7.17 11.87
CA ALA A 76 -16.63 -6.36 11.85
C ALA A 76 -17.80 -7.05 11.11
N ILE A 77 -17.51 -7.80 10.04
CA ILE A 77 -18.52 -8.60 9.31
C ILE A 77 -19.00 -9.78 10.17
N GLU A 78 -18.09 -10.46 10.86
CA GLU A 78 -18.41 -11.56 11.78
C GLU A 78 -19.30 -11.06 12.93
N ASP A 79 -18.96 -9.94 13.55
CA ASP A 79 -19.75 -9.30 14.62
C ASP A 79 -21.13 -8.87 14.11
N ALA A 80 -21.21 -8.25 12.93
CA ALA A 80 -22.48 -7.86 12.32
C ALA A 80 -23.35 -9.06 11.89
N SER A 81 -22.76 -10.23 11.69
CA SER A 81 -23.45 -11.46 11.31
C SER A 81 -23.96 -12.25 12.53
N GLN A 82 -23.57 -11.85 13.75
CA GLN A 82 -23.97 -12.54 14.97
C GLN A 82 -25.43 -12.19 15.33
N PRO A 83 -26.32 -13.18 15.52
CA PRO A 83 -27.71 -12.91 15.88
C PRO A 83 -27.79 -12.18 17.23
N PRO A 84 -28.78 -11.28 17.43
CA PRO A 84 -28.95 -10.59 18.70
C PRO A 84 -29.09 -11.62 19.83
N THR A 85 -28.20 -11.55 20.82
CA THR A 85 -28.26 -12.41 22.00
C THR A 85 -29.63 -12.23 22.65
N PRO A 86 -30.45 -13.29 22.81
CA PRO A 86 -31.78 -13.14 23.36
C PRO A 86 -31.66 -12.61 24.79
N ALA A 87 -32.30 -11.46 25.05
CA ALA A 87 -32.41 -10.92 26.39
C ALA A 87 -33.11 -11.97 27.26
N ILE A 88 -32.36 -12.55 28.21
CA ILE A 88 -32.91 -13.41 29.23
C ILE A 88 -33.83 -12.53 30.08
N VAL A 89 -35.14 -12.61 29.83
CA VAL A 89 -36.16 -12.07 30.73
C VAL A 89 -36.18 -13.00 31.95
N ALA A 90 -35.57 -12.54 33.05
CA ALA A 90 -35.68 -13.22 34.34
C ALA A 90 -37.06 -12.93 34.97
N PRO A 91 -37.69 -13.92 35.63
CA PRO A 91 -38.97 -13.78 36.31
C PRO A 91 -38.89 -12.95 37.61
#